data_AF-A0A392MIW5-F1
#
_entry.id   AF-A0A392MIW5-F1
#
_cell.length_a   1.000
_cell.length_b   1.000
_cell.length_c   1.000
_cell.angle_alpha   90.00
_cell.angle_beta   90.00
_cell.angle_gamma   90.00
#
_symmetry.space_group_name_H-M   'P 1'
#
loop_
_entity.id
_entity.type
_entity.pdbx_description
1 polymer ?
#
loop_
_entity_poly.entity_id
_entity_poly.type
_entity_poly.pdbx_seq_one_letter_code
_entity_poly.pdbx_strand_id
1 'polypeptide(L)'
;VREGGKTDNNTNNKDTVHLHLRLDHQVQFGDHVVLLGSTKELGSWKTNVPLNWTQNGWVRDFHFKGGDHLQFKFIIVNQDGTLLWEAGDNRVLNLPATGTFQTVATWNTTHQILELLPFNEQQQQHSYDHDSNNLGDNNHDKEAVTASPPPPPSEAGSSPFVGEWQGKSISFMQSNEHQSHEAQRTWDTSGLQGLPLKLVQGDQSARNWWRKVPLCYL
;
A
#
# COMPACT_ATOMS: atom_id res chain seq x y z
N VAL A 1 40.10 -41.04 22.30
CA VAL A 1 39.93 -39.58 22.10
C VAL A 1 40.03 -39.32 20.61
N ARG A 2 38.92 -38.88 20.01
CA ARG A 2 38.75 -37.89 18.91
C ARG A 2 39.88 -37.84 17.85
N GLU A 3 39.57 -37.84 16.56
CA GLU A 3 38.98 -36.68 15.91
C GLU A 3 38.07 -37.07 14.72
N GLY A 4 36.86 -36.52 14.75
CA GLY A 4 35.96 -36.50 13.60
C GLY A 4 36.37 -35.36 12.67
N GLY A 5 36.49 -35.67 11.38
CA GLY A 5 36.67 -34.69 10.32
C GLY A 5 35.44 -33.78 10.26
N LYS A 6 35.67 -32.49 10.51
CA LYS A 6 34.71 -31.42 10.31
C LYS A 6 34.75 -31.05 8.82
N THR A 7 33.73 -31.45 8.08
CA THR A 7 33.50 -30.95 6.72
C THR A 7 32.88 -29.57 6.83
N ASP A 8 33.67 -28.54 6.57
CA ASP A 8 33.20 -27.17 6.39
C ASP A 8 32.45 -27.06 5.04
N ASN A 9 31.12 -27.20 5.08
CA ASN A 9 30.26 -26.90 3.94
C ASN A 9 30.14 -25.38 3.76
N ASN A 10 31.14 -24.77 3.14
CA ASN A 10 31.03 -23.41 2.61
C ASN A 10 30.45 -23.46 1.20
N THR A 11 29.14 -23.72 1.10
CA THR A 11 28.41 -23.69 -0.18
C THR A 11 28.28 -22.24 -0.61
N ASN A 12 29.18 -21.79 -1.46
CA ASN A 12 29.14 -20.49 -2.11
C ASN A 12 27.75 -20.25 -2.70
N ASN A 13 27.05 -19.24 -2.17
CA ASN A 13 25.70 -18.79 -2.53
C ASN A 13 25.67 -18.11 -3.93
N LYS A 14 26.28 -18.74 -4.94
CA LYS A 14 26.58 -18.13 -6.25
C LYS A 14 25.47 -18.32 -7.30
N ASP A 15 24.54 -19.25 -7.07
CA ASP A 15 23.51 -19.65 -8.05
C ASP A 15 22.09 -19.44 -7.51
N THR A 16 21.88 -18.40 -6.69
CA THR A 16 20.56 -18.05 -6.15
C THR A 16 20.07 -16.73 -6.71
N VAL A 17 18.80 -16.67 -7.06
CA VAL A 17 18.12 -15.46 -7.52
C VAL A 17 17.08 -15.06 -6.50
N HIS A 18 17.16 -13.83 -6.01
CA HIS A 18 16.10 -13.21 -5.23
C HIS A 18 15.17 -12.43 -6.17
N LEU A 19 13.87 -12.75 -6.15
CA LEU A 19 12.87 -12.09 -6.98
C LEU A 19 11.81 -11.43 -6.10
N HIS A 20 11.73 -10.12 -6.18
CA HIS A 20 10.62 -9.33 -5.67
C HIS A 20 9.52 -9.21 -6.74
N LEU A 21 8.44 -9.99 -6.59
CA LEU A 21 7.31 -9.96 -7.50
C LEU A 21 6.27 -8.96 -7.00
N ARG A 22 5.83 -8.05 -7.87
CA ARG A 22 4.69 -7.15 -7.61
C ARG A 22 3.60 -7.33 -8.66
N LEU A 23 2.35 -7.49 -8.22
CA LEU A 23 1.16 -7.36 -9.04
C LEU A 23 0.51 -6.00 -8.77
N ASP A 24 0.48 -5.17 -9.80
CA ASP A 24 -0.25 -3.91 -9.82
C ASP A 24 -1.73 -4.16 -10.11
N HIS A 25 -2.49 -4.41 -9.02
CA HIS A 25 -3.92 -4.60 -9.05
C HIS A 25 -4.56 -4.32 -7.70
N GLN A 26 -5.72 -3.67 -7.69
CA GLN A 26 -6.53 -3.47 -6.49
C GLN A 26 -7.72 -4.43 -6.51
N VAL A 27 -8.03 -5.00 -5.36
CA VAL A 27 -9.16 -5.93 -5.16
C VAL A 27 -10.13 -5.36 -4.13
N GLN A 28 -11.30 -5.96 -3.95
CA GLN A 28 -12.26 -5.49 -2.96
C GLN A 28 -11.78 -5.80 -1.54
N PHE A 29 -12.29 -5.06 -0.56
CA PHE A 29 -11.99 -5.34 0.84
C PHE A 29 -12.43 -6.74 1.22
N GLY A 30 -11.54 -7.51 1.84
CA GLY A 30 -11.77 -8.92 2.21
C GLY A 30 -11.27 -9.92 1.16
N ASP A 31 -11.07 -9.48 -0.08
CA ASP A 31 -10.42 -10.31 -1.10
C ASP A 31 -8.91 -10.30 -0.92
N HIS A 32 -8.25 -11.35 -1.41
CA HIS A 32 -6.79 -11.43 -1.40
C HIS A 32 -6.27 -12.09 -2.67
N VAL A 33 -5.01 -11.82 -2.99
CA VAL A 33 -4.35 -12.39 -4.16
C VAL A 33 -3.44 -13.55 -3.74
N VAL A 34 -3.55 -14.64 -4.48
CA VAL A 34 -2.63 -15.77 -4.42
C VAL A 34 -2.00 -16.02 -5.78
N LEU A 35 -0.90 -16.76 -5.77
CA LEU A 35 -0.18 -17.18 -6.96
C LEU A 35 -0.04 -18.70 -6.97
N LEU A 36 -0.07 -19.27 -8.17
CA LEU A 36 0.25 -20.67 -8.46
C LEU A 36 1.20 -20.73 -9.66
N GLY A 37 2.20 -21.60 -9.60
CA GLY A 37 3.16 -21.75 -10.69
C GLY A 37 3.92 -23.07 -10.70
N SER A 38 4.83 -23.20 -11.67
CA SER A 38 5.52 -24.44 -12.02
C SER A 38 6.51 -24.93 -10.98
N THR A 39 7.28 -24.02 -10.38
CA THR A 39 8.33 -24.37 -9.42
C THR A 39 7.77 -24.65 -8.04
N LYS A 40 8.56 -25.31 -7.19
CA LYS A 40 8.18 -25.63 -5.81
C LYS A 40 7.84 -24.38 -5.01
N GLU A 41 8.63 -23.32 -5.18
CA GLU A 41 8.42 -22.06 -4.45
C GLU A 41 7.16 -21.31 -4.91
N LEU A 42 6.68 -21.60 -6.12
CA LEU A 42 5.40 -21.12 -6.65
C LEU A 42 4.26 -22.13 -6.43
N GLY A 43 4.48 -23.20 -5.67
CA GLY A 43 3.45 -24.16 -5.27
C GLY A 43 3.19 -25.31 -6.24
N SER A 44 4.00 -25.47 -7.30
CA SER A 44 3.95 -26.60 -8.25
C SER A 44 2.55 -26.89 -8.81
N TRP A 45 1.79 -25.84 -9.13
CA TRP A 45 0.41 -25.88 -9.61
C TRP A 45 -0.59 -26.60 -8.69
N LYS A 46 -0.24 -26.79 -7.41
CA LYS A 46 -1.05 -27.50 -6.41
C LYS A 46 -1.37 -26.68 -5.18
N THR A 47 -0.42 -25.87 -4.72
CA THR A 47 -0.55 -25.08 -3.48
C THR A 47 -0.56 -23.60 -3.79
N ASN A 48 -1.56 -22.88 -3.27
CA ASN A 48 -1.67 -21.44 -3.41
C ASN A 48 -0.60 -20.73 -2.55
N VAL A 49 0.12 -19.79 -3.14
CA VAL A 49 1.08 -18.94 -2.44
C VAL A 49 0.48 -17.55 -2.24
N PRO A 50 0.19 -17.11 -1.00
CA PRO A 50 -0.43 -15.82 -0.75
C PRO A 50 0.55 -14.66 -0.95
N LEU A 51 0.06 -13.58 -1.57
CA LEU A 51 0.77 -12.31 -1.68
C LEU A 51 0.38 -11.38 -0.52
N ASN A 52 1.26 -10.44 -0.21
CA ASN A 52 1.01 -9.41 0.79
C ASN A 52 0.55 -8.11 0.11
N TRP A 53 -0.49 -7.48 0.63
CA TRP A 53 -0.93 -6.19 0.10
C TRP A 53 -0.02 -5.04 0.57
N THR A 54 0.27 -4.12 -0.33
CA THR A 54 0.94 -2.85 -0.06
C THR A 54 0.22 -1.73 -0.82
N GLN A 55 0.53 -0.47 -0.49
CA GLN A 55 -0.01 0.69 -1.22
C GLN A 55 0.29 0.65 -2.73
N ASN A 56 1.41 0.02 -3.12
CA ASN A 56 1.86 -0.09 -4.51
C ASN A 56 1.39 -1.39 -5.21
N GLY A 57 0.53 -2.18 -4.56
CA GLY A 57 0.01 -3.44 -5.08
C GLY A 57 0.40 -4.66 -4.24
N TRP A 58 0.17 -5.85 -4.79
CA TRP A 58 0.39 -7.11 -4.10
C TRP A 58 1.82 -7.60 -4.33
N VAL A 59 2.55 -7.90 -3.26
CA VAL A 59 3.98 -8.25 -3.34
C VAL A 59 4.28 -9.61 -2.73
N ARG A 60 5.31 -10.26 -3.25
CA ARG A 60 5.93 -11.44 -2.64
C ARG A 60 7.37 -11.60 -3.08
N ASP A 61 8.22 -11.91 -2.11
CA ASP A 61 9.62 -12.25 -2.33
C ASP A 61 9.81 -13.76 -2.46
N PHE A 62 10.67 -14.14 -3.41
CA PHE A 62 11.00 -15.53 -3.71
C PHE A 62 12.50 -15.73 -3.85
N HIS A 63 12.97 -16.93 -3.52
CA HIS A 63 14.35 -17.35 -3.73
C HIS A 63 14.35 -18.56 -4.67
N PHE A 64 14.97 -18.41 -5.84
CA PHE A 64 15.05 -19.43 -6.87
C PHE A 64 16.49 -19.86 -7.11
N LYS A 65 16.64 -20.96 -7.85
CA LYS A 65 17.93 -21.30 -8.42
C LYS A 65 18.17 -20.47 -9.68
N GLY A 66 19.43 -20.16 -9.93
CA GLY A 66 19.87 -19.49 -11.13
C GLY A 66 19.44 -20.22 -12.40
N GLY A 67 18.93 -19.47 -13.37
CA GLY A 67 18.51 -20.02 -14.66
C GLY A 67 17.15 -20.72 -14.67
N ASP A 68 16.38 -20.66 -13.58
CA ASP A 68 15.05 -21.27 -13.53
C ASP A 68 14.08 -20.64 -14.55
N HIS A 69 13.26 -21.48 -15.16
CA HIS A 69 12.16 -21.10 -16.04
C HIS A 69 10.84 -21.15 -15.27
N LEU A 70 10.26 -19.99 -15.00
CA LEU A 70 9.05 -19.87 -14.21
C LEU A 70 7.83 -19.76 -15.12
N GLN A 71 6.78 -20.49 -14.76
CA GLN A 71 5.43 -20.27 -15.29
C GLN A 71 4.47 -20.10 -14.13
N PHE A 72 3.61 -19.10 -14.18
CA PHE A 72 2.67 -18.85 -13.09
C PHE A 72 1.42 -18.10 -13.53
N LYS A 73 0.43 -18.08 -12.66
CA LYS A 73 -0.78 -17.27 -12.75
C LYS A 73 -1.17 -16.70 -11.40
N PHE A 74 -1.80 -15.55 -11.43
CA PHE A 74 -2.45 -14.96 -10.28
C PHE A 74 -3.91 -15.41 -10.19
N ILE A 75 -4.40 -15.46 -8.96
CA ILE A 75 -5.78 -15.80 -8.64
C ILE A 75 -6.23 -14.83 -7.55
N ILE A 76 -7.38 -14.21 -7.75
CA ILE A 76 -8.07 -13.46 -6.70
C ILE A 76 -8.97 -14.44 -5.96
N VAL A 77 -8.80 -14.51 -4.66
CA VAL A 77 -9.65 -15.26 -3.76
C VAL A 77 -10.60 -14.26 -3.13
N ASN A 78 -11.87 -14.36 -3.51
CA ASN A 78 -12.90 -13.47 -3.01
C ASN A 78 -13.23 -13.81 -1.55
N GLN A 79 -13.82 -12.88 -0.82
CA GLN A 79 -14.23 -13.10 0.57
C GLN A 79 -15.19 -14.29 0.75
N ASP A 80 -16.01 -14.59 -0.27
CA ASP A 80 -16.91 -15.74 -0.30
C ASP A 80 -16.23 -17.09 -0.61
N GLY A 81 -14.90 -17.07 -0.82
CA GLY A 81 -14.08 -18.22 -1.15
C GLY A 81 -14.06 -18.58 -2.64
N THR A 82 -14.75 -17.82 -3.50
CA THR A 82 -14.70 -18.04 -4.95
C THR A 82 -13.33 -17.64 -5.51
N LEU A 83 -12.87 -18.39 -6.52
CA LEU A 83 -11.57 -18.19 -7.14
C LEU A 83 -11.73 -17.59 -8.52
N LEU A 84 -11.22 -16.36 -8.71
CA LEU A 84 -11.14 -15.71 -9.99
C LEU A 84 -9.73 -15.83 -10.55
N TRP A 85 -9.58 -16.64 -11.59
CA TRP A 85 -8.32 -16.83 -12.28
C TRP A 85 -8.00 -15.68 -13.22
N GLU A 86 -6.72 -15.33 -13.31
CA GLU A 86 -6.24 -14.42 -14.36
C GLU A 86 -6.53 -15.00 -15.76
N ALA A 87 -7.05 -14.13 -16.63
CA ALA A 87 -7.42 -14.47 -18.00
C ALA A 87 -6.18 -14.63 -18.91
N GLY A 88 -6.33 -15.43 -19.98
CA GLY A 88 -5.27 -15.68 -20.96
C GLY A 88 -4.31 -16.79 -20.57
N ASP A 89 -3.10 -16.78 -21.11
CA ASP A 89 -2.11 -17.83 -20.92
C ASP A 89 -1.33 -17.70 -19.59
N ASN A 90 -0.55 -18.72 -19.24
CA ASN A 90 0.37 -18.63 -18.10
C ASN A 90 1.46 -17.58 -18.38
N ARG A 91 1.78 -16.77 -17.37
CA ARG A 91 2.92 -15.85 -17.44
C ARG A 91 4.21 -16.64 -17.41
N VAL A 92 5.19 -16.21 -18.20
CA VAL A 92 6.48 -16.86 -18.32
C VAL A 92 7.58 -15.88 -17.93
N LEU A 93 8.51 -16.32 -17.08
CA LEU A 93 9.64 -15.51 -16.63
C LEU A 93 10.92 -16.36 -16.57
N ASN A 94 11.95 -15.92 -17.28
CA ASN A 94 13.27 -16.56 -17.27
C ASN A 94 14.19 -15.83 -16.31
N LEU A 95 14.75 -16.54 -15.34
CA LEU A 95 15.66 -15.93 -14.38
C LEU A 95 17.12 -15.96 -14.86
N PRO A 96 17.92 -14.92 -14.56
CA PRO A 96 19.38 -14.96 -14.71
C PRO A 96 20.04 -16.01 -13.80
N ALA A 97 21.35 -16.20 -13.93
CA ALA A 97 22.09 -17.17 -13.11
C ALA A 97 22.17 -16.76 -11.62
N THR A 98 22.19 -15.47 -11.32
CA THR A 98 22.33 -14.96 -9.95
C THR A 98 21.91 -13.50 -9.87
N GLY A 99 21.56 -13.03 -8.67
CA GLY A 99 21.28 -11.62 -8.38
C GLY A 99 19.91 -11.38 -7.74
N THR A 100 19.62 -10.11 -7.51
CA THR A 100 18.39 -9.65 -6.87
C THR A 100 17.63 -8.77 -7.84
N PHE A 101 16.41 -9.17 -8.19
CA PHE A 101 15.60 -8.53 -9.21
C PHE A 101 14.19 -8.26 -8.69
N GLN A 102 13.52 -7.32 -9.33
CA GLN A 102 12.10 -7.06 -9.19
C GLN A 102 11.43 -7.18 -10.55
N THR A 103 10.17 -7.59 -10.53
CA THR A 103 9.30 -7.57 -11.71
C THR A 103 7.92 -7.09 -11.31
N VAL A 104 7.29 -6.34 -12.22
CA VAL A 104 5.93 -5.83 -12.03
C VAL A 104 5.02 -6.45 -13.09
N ALA A 105 3.92 -7.05 -12.64
CA ALA A 105 2.86 -7.57 -13.48
C ALA A 105 1.61 -6.70 -13.35
N THR A 106 0.86 -6.53 -14.43
CA THR A 106 -0.47 -5.90 -14.41
C THR A 106 -1.53 -6.96 -14.67
N TRP A 107 -2.57 -7.00 -13.84
CA TRP A 107 -3.62 -8.02 -13.91
C TRP A 107 -4.26 -8.14 -15.30
N ASN A 108 -4.48 -9.37 -15.75
CA ASN A 108 -5.05 -9.74 -17.06
C ASN A 108 -4.22 -9.30 -18.28
N THR A 109 -3.03 -8.72 -18.10
CA THR A 109 -2.08 -8.43 -19.17
C THR A 109 -1.08 -9.57 -19.33
N THR A 110 -1.56 -10.79 -19.60
CA THR A 110 -0.73 -12.02 -19.63
C THR A 110 0.22 -12.11 -20.82
N HIS A 111 -0.09 -11.44 -21.92
CA HIS A 111 0.81 -11.32 -23.09
C HIS A 111 1.94 -10.31 -22.89
N GLN A 112 1.93 -9.54 -21.80
CA GLN A 112 3.03 -8.62 -21.48
C GLN A 112 4.27 -9.41 -21.08
N ILE A 113 5.40 -9.07 -21.70
CA ILE A 113 6.71 -9.55 -21.26
C ILE A 113 7.02 -8.91 -19.92
N LEU A 114 7.28 -9.76 -18.92
CA LEU A 114 7.70 -9.33 -17.60
C LEU A 114 9.16 -8.89 -17.64
N GLU A 115 9.42 -7.65 -17.27
CA GLU A 115 10.76 -7.08 -17.22
C GLU A 115 11.40 -7.35 -15.86
N LEU A 116 12.64 -7.84 -15.88
CA LEU A 116 13.47 -8.01 -14.69
C LEU A 116 14.37 -6.80 -14.50
N LEU A 117 14.11 -6.04 -13.45
CA LEU A 117 14.92 -4.88 -13.07
C LEU A 117 15.76 -5.21 -11.83
N PRO A 118 16.98 -4.68 -11.68
CA PRO A 118 17.74 -4.81 -10.45
C PRO A 118 16.93 -4.29 -9.26
N PHE A 119 16.90 -5.05 -8.16
CA PHE A 119 16.14 -4.67 -6.98
C PHE A 119 17.06 -4.20 -5.85
N ASN A 120 16.84 -2.95 -5.42
CA ASN A 120 17.53 -2.34 -4.28
C ASN A 120 16.52 -2.07 -3.16
N GLU A 121 16.55 -2.88 -2.11
CA GLU A 121 15.63 -2.81 -0.96
C GLU A 121 15.56 -1.41 -0.32
N GLN A 122 16.69 -0.70 -0.29
CA GLN A 122 16.81 0.63 0.33
C GLN A 122 15.95 1.72 -0.35
N GLN A 123 15.60 1.56 -1.63
CA GLN A 123 14.82 2.55 -2.37
C GLN A 123 13.32 2.40 -2.18
N GLN A 124 12.84 1.21 -1.78
CA GLN A 124 11.42 0.99 -1.54
C GLN A 124 10.97 1.60 -0.20
N GLN A 125 11.79 1.50 0.85
CA GLN A 125 11.42 1.97 2.20
C GLN A 125 11.23 3.49 2.29
N HIS A 126 11.97 4.28 1.52
CA HIS A 126 11.81 5.74 1.45
C HIS A 126 10.50 6.20 0.77
N SER A 127 9.78 5.29 0.08
CA SER A 127 8.49 5.61 -0.54
C SER A 127 7.27 5.30 0.33
N TYR A 128 7.47 4.61 1.47
CA TYR A 128 6.40 4.17 2.36
C TYR A 128 6.31 4.96 3.68
N ASP A 129 7.26 5.87 3.95
CA ASP A 129 7.36 6.63 5.21
C ASP A 129 7.46 8.16 4.99
N HIS A 130 6.49 8.77 4.29
CA HIS A 130 6.34 10.23 4.30
C HIS A 130 5.00 10.71 4.85
N ASP A 131 4.49 10.05 5.89
CA ASP A 131 3.42 10.64 6.71
C ASP A 131 3.40 10.13 8.17
N SER A 132 4.57 9.75 8.70
CA SER A 132 4.69 9.43 10.11
C SER A 132 5.92 10.07 10.73
N ASN A 133 5.68 10.80 11.82
CA ASN A 133 6.61 11.34 12.81
C ASN A 133 7.07 12.78 12.61
N ASN A 134 6.33 13.69 13.26
CA ASN A 134 7.02 14.61 14.16
C ASN A 134 6.18 14.82 15.44
N LEU A 135 6.38 13.96 16.43
CA LEU A 135 6.17 14.34 17.84
C LEU A 135 7.36 13.79 18.62
N GLY A 136 8.31 14.69 18.88
CA GLY A 136 9.54 14.42 19.59
C GLY A 136 9.29 13.96 21.02
N ASP A 137 10.02 12.89 21.35
CA ASP A 137 10.35 12.39 22.67
C ASP A 137 10.93 13.50 23.56
N ASN A 138 10.44 13.59 24.80
CA ASN A 138 11.15 14.21 25.91
C ASN A 138 11.06 13.26 27.11
N ASN A 139 12.06 12.39 27.22
CA ASN A 139 12.40 11.69 28.44
C ASN A 139 12.63 12.68 29.59
N HIS A 140 12.08 12.40 30.78
CA HIS A 140 12.80 12.54 32.04
C HIS A 140 12.09 11.78 33.17
N ASP A 141 12.83 10.79 33.64
CA ASP A 141 13.07 10.42 35.03
C ASP A 141 12.02 9.71 35.89
N LYS A 142 12.59 8.78 36.63
CA LYS A 142 12.00 7.76 37.49
C LYS A 142 11.73 8.35 38.87
N GLU A 143 10.64 7.92 39.51
CA GLU A 143 10.63 7.22 40.81
C GLU A 143 9.30 7.35 41.58
N ALA A 144 9.01 6.25 42.28
CA ALA A 144 8.26 6.15 43.54
C ALA A 144 6.75 6.44 43.56
N VAL A 145 6.05 5.32 43.78
CA VAL A 145 4.64 5.15 44.07
C VAL A 145 4.33 5.66 45.49
N THR A 146 3.45 6.65 45.65
CA THR A 146 2.67 6.83 46.89
C THR A 146 1.28 7.40 46.57
N ALA A 147 0.28 6.84 47.24
CA ALA A 147 -1.14 6.97 46.96
C ALA A 147 -1.79 8.21 47.58
N SER A 148 -2.73 8.86 46.87
CA SER A 148 -3.97 9.46 47.41
C SER A 148 -4.89 9.97 46.28
N PRO A 149 -6.22 10.03 46.49
CA PRO A 149 -7.24 10.12 45.44
C PRO A 149 -7.41 11.53 44.85
N PRO A 150 -7.99 11.66 43.63
CA PRO A 150 -8.12 12.95 42.94
C PRO A 150 -9.30 13.80 43.48
N PRO A 151 -9.12 15.12 43.66
CA PRO A 151 -10.22 16.09 43.71
C PRO A 151 -10.72 16.45 42.29
N PRO A 152 -11.95 16.98 42.14
CA PRO A 152 -12.69 17.07 40.86
C PRO A 152 -12.06 18.05 39.84
N PRO A 153 -12.38 17.91 38.53
CA PRO A 153 -11.76 18.69 37.48
C PRO A 153 -12.30 20.12 37.45
N SER A 154 -11.54 21.06 38.00
CA SER A 154 -11.65 22.48 37.68
C SER A 154 -10.69 22.81 36.54
N GLU A 155 -11.30 23.26 35.44
CA GLU A 155 -10.75 24.12 34.38
C GLU A 155 -9.33 23.79 33.88
N ALA A 156 -9.28 22.99 32.80
CA ALA A 156 -8.11 22.87 31.96
C ALA A 156 -7.76 24.25 31.37
N GLY A 157 -6.68 24.84 31.88
CA GLY A 157 -6.05 26.02 31.33
C GLY A 157 -5.70 25.81 29.86
N SER A 158 -6.15 26.74 29.03
CA SER A 158 -5.84 26.83 27.61
C SER A 158 -4.32 26.90 27.41
N SER A 159 -3.81 26.04 26.52
CA SER A 159 -2.41 26.06 26.07
C SER A 159 -2.05 27.45 25.49
N PRO A 160 -0.85 27.99 25.73
CA PRO A 160 -0.47 29.35 25.35
C PRO A 160 -0.27 29.56 23.83
N PHE A 161 -0.52 28.53 23.01
CA PHE A 161 -0.32 28.60 21.55
C PHE A 161 -1.59 28.98 20.75
N VAL A 162 -2.68 29.35 21.41
CA VAL A 162 -3.92 29.81 20.75
C VAL A 162 -4.08 31.33 20.90
N GLY A 163 -3.06 32.06 20.48
CA GLY A 163 -3.21 33.47 20.12
C GLY A 163 -3.50 33.55 18.62
N GLU A 164 -4.65 34.10 18.25
CA GLU A 164 -5.01 34.55 16.88
C GLU A 164 -5.69 33.56 15.91
N TRP A 165 -6.48 32.59 16.41
CA TRP A 165 -7.56 32.07 15.56
C TRP A 165 -8.65 33.13 15.40
N GLN A 166 -8.61 33.90 14.30
CA GLN A 166 -9.69 34.83 13.90
C GLN A 166 -10.83 34.12 13.14
N GLY A 167 -10.96 32.80 13.27
CA GLY A 167 -12.03 32.01 12.67
C GLY A 167 -13.27 31.96 13.56
N LYS A 168 -14.46 31.92 12.94
CA LYS A 168 -15.72 31.67 13.67
C LYS A 168 -15.67 30.32 14.39
N SER A 169 -16.33 30.24 15.55
CA SER A 169 -16.44 29.05 16.38
C SER A 169 -16.83 27.81 15.59
N ILE A 170 -16.10 26.71 15.80
CA ILE A 170 -16.37 25.44 15.13
C ILE A 170 -17.72 24.92 15.61
N SER A 171 -18.69 24.80 14.71
CA SER A 171 -19.99 24.19 15.00
C SER A 171 -20.01 22.80 14.36
N PHE A 172 -20.22 21.76 15.16
CA PHE A 172 -20.40 20.40 14.64
C PHE A 172 -21.87 20.22 14.24
N MET A 173 -22.10 19.85 12.98
CA MET A 173 -23.42 19.61 12.41
C MET A 173 -24.02 18.33 13.03
N GLN A 174 -25.24 18.40 13.55
CA GLN A 174 -25.95 17.23 14.07
C GLN A 174 -26.73 16.54 12.94
N SER A 175 -26.78 15.21 12.97
CA SER A 175 -27.24 14.32 11.88
C SER A 175 -28.66 14.55 11.35
N ASN A 176 -29.42 15.49 11.93
CA ASN A 176 -30.83 15.72 11.63
C ASN A 176 -31.05 17.07 10.91
N GLU A 177 -29.97 17.81 10.61
CA GLU A 177 -29.98 19.17 10.04
C GLU A 177 -29.64 19.20 8.53
N HIS A 178 -30.00 18.14 7.78
CA HIS A 178 -29.63 18.01 6.37
C HIS A 178 -30.60 18.66 5.37
N GLN A 179 -31.86 18.92 5.74
CA GLN A 179 -32.90 19.15 4.71
C GLN A 179 -33.10 20.61 4.30
N SER A 180 -32.73 21.59 5.12
CA SER A 180 -33.01 23.01 4.82
C SER A 180 -31.80 23.78 4.25
N HIS A 181 -30.57 23.39 4.60
CA HIS A 181 -29.36 24.11 4.20
C HIS A 181 -28.82 23.72 2.82
N GLU A 182 -29.23 22.58 2.27
CA GLU A 182 -28.74 22.09 0.96
C GLU A 182 -29.47 22.75 -0.21
N ALA A 183 -30.72 23.19 -0.03
CA ALA A 183 -31.55 23.75 -1.10
C ALA A 183 -31.13 25.17 -1.55
N GLN A 184 -30.31 25.89 -0.79
CA GLN A 184 -29.94 27.29 -1.05
C GLN A 184 -28.43 27.53 -1.15
N ARG A 185 -27.62 26.50 -1.40
CA ARG A 185 -26.19 26.68 -1.70
C ARG A 185 -26.01 27.11 -3.16
N THR A 186 -26.21 28.39 -3.43
CA THR A 186 -25.77 29.01 -4.68
C THR A 186 -24.27 29.23 -4.63
N TRP A 187 -23.53 28.59 -5.55
CA TRP A 187 -22.11 28.83 -5.73
C TRP A 187 -21.93 30.24 -6.32
N ASP A 188 -21.46 31.19 -5.52
CA ASP A 188 -21.10 32.53 -6.04
C ASP A 188 -19.73 32.44 -6.72
N THR A 189 -19.72 32.49 -8.04
CA THR A 189 -18.51 32.39 -8.87
C THR A 189 -18.03 33.76 -9.38
N SER A 190 -18.63 34.86 -8.92
CA SER A 190 -18.38 36.21 -9.46
C SER A 190 -16.92 36.70 -9.31
N GLY A 191 -16.13 36.10 -8.41
CA GLY A 191 -14.72 36.42 -8.18
C GLY A 191 -13.68 35.45 -8.75
N LEU A 192 -14.10 34.37 -9.43
CA LEU A 192 -13.17 33.33 -9.92
C LEU A 192 -12.83 33.54 -11.40
N GLN A 193 -11.54 33.54 -11.75
CA GLN A 193 -11.06 33.60 -13.14
C GLN A 193 -10.00 32.53 -13.40
N GLY A 194 -9.92 32.05 -14.65
CA GLY A 194 -8.90 31.08 -15.06
C GLY A 194 -9.17 29.66 -14.57
N LEU A 195 -8.13 28.99 -14.07
CA LEU A 195 -8.18 27.58 -13.64
C LEU A 195 -9.15 27.32 -12.48
N PRO A 196 -9.23 28.17 -11.43
CA PRO A 196 -10.22 28.01 -10.35
C PRO A 196 -11.68 27.98 -10.82
N LEU A 197 -12.03 28.81 -11.81
CA LEU A 197 -13.39 28.85 -12.36
C LEU A 197 -13.72 27.54 -13.12
N LYS A 198 -12.78 27.03 -13.91
CA LYS A 198 -12.95 25.75 -14.62
C LYS A 198 -13.14 24.57 -13.66
N LEU A 199 -12.42 24.57 -12.53
CA LEU A 199 -12.53 23.51 -11.52
C LEU A 199 -13.92 23.50 -10.87
N VAL A 200 -14.41 24.67 -10.42
CA VAL A 200 -15.71 24.81 -9.76
C VAL A 200 -16.87 24.47 -10.71
N GLN A 201 -16.75 24.85 -11.98
CA GLN A 201 -17.77 24.52 -12.99
C GLN A 201 -17.77 23.02 -13.36
N GLY A 202 -16.61 22.38 -13.34
CA GLY A 202 -16.49 20.92 -13.45
C GLY A 202 -17.13 20.20 -12.26
N ASP A 203 -17.03 20.75 -11.06
CA ASP A 203 -17.66 20.20 -9.86
C ASP A 203 -19.20 20.32 -9.89
N GLN A 204 -19.71 21.46 -10.37
CA GLN A 204 -21.15 21.71 -10.47
C GLN A 204 -21.88 20.71 -11.41
N SER A 205 -21.17 20.17 -12.40
CA SER A 205 -21.74 19.24 -13.40
C SER A 205 -21.43 17.76 -13.13
N ALA A 206 -20.58 17.45 -12.15
CA ALA A 206 -20.16 16.09 -11.85
C ALA A 206 -21.14 15.38 -10.90
N ARG A 207 -21.96 14.47 -11.44
CA ARG A 207 -22.89 13.67 -10.62
C ARG A 207 -22.22 12.63 -9.71
N ASN A 208 -20.91 12.39 -9.84
CA ASN A 208 -20.12 11.47 -9.00
C ASN A 208 -18.62 11.79 -9.07
N TRP A 209 -17.92 11.69 -7.93
CA TRP A 209 -16.54 12.13 -7.71
C TRP A 209 -15.47 11.43 -8.57
N TRP A 210 -15.71 10.21 -9.05
CA TRP A 210 -14.77 9.44 -9.87
C TRP A 210 -14.53 9.99 -11.28
N ARG A 211 -15.40 10.88 -11.79
CA ARG A 211 -15.21 11.49 -13.12
C ARG A 211 -14.29 12.72 -13.13
N LYS A 212 -13.70 13.11 -11.99
CA LYS A 212 -12.75 14.23 -11.88
C LYS A 212 -11.31 13.89 -12.31
N VAL A 213 -10.98 12.60 -12.43
CA VAL A 213 -9.59 12.16 -12.70
C VAL A 213 -9.04 12.51 -14.09
N PRO A 214 -9.83 12.67 -15.19
CA PRO A 214 -9.24 12.93 -16.50
C PRO A 214 -9.07 14.41 -16.87
N LEU A 215 -9.25 15.39 -15.98
CA LEU A 215 -9.16 16.83 -16.33
C LEU A 215 -7.85 17.53 -15.92
N CYS A 216 -6.85 16.81 -15.41
CA CYS A 216 -5.53 17.40 -15.09
C CYS A 216 -4.48 17.26 -16.21
N TYR A 217 -4.86 16.74 -17.38
CA TYR A 217 -4.02 16.77 -18.57
C TYR A 217 -4.61 17.76 -19.57
N LEU A 218 -4.27 19.05 -19.40
CA LEU A 218 -4.09 20.06 -20.45
C LEU A 218 -3.44 21.31 -19.84
#